data_AF-A0A7C2ACC4-F1
#
_entry.id   AF-A0A7C2ACC4-F1
#
_cell.length_a   1.000
_cell.length_b   1.000
_cell.length_c   1.000
_cell.angle_alpha   90.00
_cell.angle_beta   90.00
_cell.angle_gamma   90.00
#
_symmetry.space_group_name_H-M   'P 1'
#
loop_
_entity.id
_entity.type
_entity.pdbx_description
1 polymer ?
#
loop_
_entity_poly.entity_id
_entity_poly.type
_entity_poly.pdbx_seq_one_letter_code
_entity_poly.pdbx_strand_id
1 'polypeptide(L)'
;MDISSLYDLSGLPKFSSSGEGNLTHLDLKFLACEVISLFKERGYKGTVQVDFNRHFLERANHPRNGTPVTRIELQNLFQKVFITYSESIICLGCDAQIVLFDSATLINVPFVIRLNREENWIEFILKTVLRKRDFKTSDRVFTV
;
A
#
# COMPACT_ATOMS: atom_id res chain seq x y z
N MET A 1 7.80 6.29 27.50
CA MET A 1 6.95 6.87 26.44
C MET A 1 5.73 5.99 26.32
N ASP A 2 4.56 6.52 26.62
CA ASP A 2 3.30 5.78 26.60
C ASP A 2 2.72 5.75 25.17
N ILE A 3 2.83 4.59 24.54
CA ILE A 3 2.37 4.34 23.17
C ILE A 3 0.84 4.30 23.06
N SER A 4 0.09 4.21 24.16
CA SER A 4 -1.39 4.19 24.12
C SER A 4 -2.00 5.51 23.68
N SER A 5 -1.26 6.63 23.77
CA SER A 5 -1.68 7.93 23.27
C SER A 5 -1.62 8.05 21.73
N LEU A 6 -0.88 7.16 21.07
CA LEU A 6 -0.70 7.13 19.62
C LEU A 6 -1.81 6.36 18.90
N TYR A 7 -2.76 5.71 19.59
CA TYR A 7 -3.82 4.90 19.00
C TYR A 7 -5.22 5.30 19.51
N ASP A 8 -6.24 5.14 18.68
CA ASP A 8 -7.65 5.36 18.97
C ASP A 8 -8.29 4.13 19.62
N LEU A 9 -9.57 4.24 19.97
CA LEU A 9 -10.30 3.18 20.67
C LEU A 9 -10.49 1.91 19.82
N SER A 10 -10.20 1.96 18.52
CA SER A 10 -10.20 0.81 17.61
C SER A 10 -8.82 0.16 17.47
N GLY A 11 -7.78 0.72 18.10
CA GLY A 11 -6.40 0.25 17.97
C GLY A 11 -5.67 0.81 16.75
N LEU A 12 -6.24 1.81 16.07
CA LEU A 12 -5.61 2.49 14.93
C LEU A 12 -4.90 3.76 15.36
N PRO A 13 -3.78 4.17 14.74
CA PRO A 13 -3.04 5.34 15.20
C PRO A 13 -3.86 6.66 15.22
N LYS A 14 -3.89 7.39 16.34
CA LYS A 14 -4.43 8.76 16.45
C LYS A 14 -3.52 9.73 15.70
N PHE A 15 -4.04 10.43 14.69
CA PHE A 15 -3.33 11.50 14.00
C PHE A 15 -4.10 12.81 13.91
N SER A 16 -3.37 13.90 14.14
CA SER A 16 -3.79 15.30 13.92
C SER A 16 -3.36 15.79 12.53
N SER A 17 -4.30 16.50 11.90
CA SER A 17 -4.25 17.39 10.72
C SER A 17 -3.93 16.81 9.34
N SER A 18 -4.99 16.75 8.54
CA SER A 18 -5.12 16.68 7.07
C SER A 18 -4.28 15.61 6.37
N GLY A 19 -4.89 14.48 6.00
CA GLY A 19 -4.34 13.63 4.93
C GLY A 19 -4.37 14.29 3.53
N GLU A 20 -4.35 15.63 3.49
CA GLU A 20 -4.30 16.48 2.33
C GLU A 20 -2.91 17.12 2.24
N GLY A 21 -2.35 17.19 1.03
CA GLY A 21 -1.01 17.73 0.78
C GLY A 21 -0.03 16.69 0.23
N ASN A 22 1.22 17.10 0.07
CA ASN A 22 2.27 16.23 -0.43
C ASN A 22 2.55 15.09 0.55
N LEU A 23 2.66 13.89 0.02
CA LEU A 23 3.08 12.71 0.76
C LEU A 23 4.48 12.93 1.36
N THR A 24 4.70 12.39 2.56
CA THR A 24 6.00 12.39 3.25
C THR A 24 6.52 10.98 3.48
N HIS A 25 7.79 10.84 3.87
CA HIS A 25 8.33 9.55 4.31
C HIS A 25 7.60 8.99 5.55
N LEU A 26 7.07 9.87 6.39
CA LEU A 26 6.31 9.47 7.56
C LEU A 26 4.96 8.85 7.14
N ASP A 27 4.30 9.43 6.13
CA ASP A 27 3.08 8.86 5.56
C ASP A 27 3.32 7.48 4.94
N LEU A 28 4.45 7.29 4.24
CA LEU A 28 4.83 5.98 3.71
C LEU A 28 5.03 4.94 4.82
N LYS A 29 5.67 5.32 5.93
CA LYS A 29 5.80 4.42 7.09
C LYS A 29 4.45 4.04 7.67
N PHE A 30 3.51 4.98 7.76
CA PHE A 30 2.15 4.67 8.23
C PHE A 30 1.41 3.73 7.29
N LEU A 31 1.48 3.98 5.99
CA LEU A 31 0.87 3.10 4.99
C LEU A 31 1.47 1.67 5.05
N ALA A 32 2.79 1.55 5.25
CA ALA A 32 3.41 0.24 5.46
C ALA A 32 2.85 -0.46 6.72
N CYS A 33 2.81 0.24 7.85
CA CYS A 33 2.24 -0.31 9.09
C CYS A 33 0.78 -0.75 8.92
N GLU A 34 -0.02 0.03 8.21
CA GLU A 34 -1.42 -0.28 7.96
C GLU A 34 -1.59 -1.57 7.14
N VAL A 35 -0.84 -1.70 6.04
CA VAL A 35 -0.86 -2.94 5.24
C VAL A 35 -0.43 -4.14 6.09
N ILE A 36 0.61 -4.00 6.90
CA ILE A 36 1.07 -5.06 7.82
C ILE A 36 -0.04 -5.45 8.81
N SER A 37 -0.75 -4.48 9.39
CA SER A 37 -1.87 -4.74 10.30
C SER A 37 -3.01 -5.49 9.60
N LEU A 38 -3.40 -5.06 8.40
CA LEU A 38 -4.46 -5.72 7.61
C LEU A 38 -4.14 -7.19 7.32
N PHE A 39 -2.90 -7.52 6.97
CA PHE A 39 -2.49 -8.92 6.77
C PHE A 39 -2.59 -9.76 8.05
N LYS A 40 -2.14 -9.20 9.18
CA LYS A 40 -2.18 -9.89 10.48
C LYS A 40 -3.62 -10.11 10.94
N GLU A 41 -4.49 -9.12 10.78
CA GLU A 41 -5.93 -9.22 11.08
C GLU A 41 -6.62 -10.30 10.23
N ARG A 42 -6.17 -10.48 8.98
CA ARG A 42 -6.64 -11.56 8.10
C ARG A 42 -6.01 -12.93 8.38
N GLY A 43 -5.22 -13.05 9.44
CA GLY A 43 -4.73 -14.33 9.94
C GLY A 43 -3.40 -14.78 9.37
N TYR A 44 -2.70 -13.94 8.59
CA TYR A 44 -1.34 -14.25 8.16
C TYR A 44 -0.41 -14.37 9.37
N LYS A 45 0.23 -15.53 9.55
CA LYS A 45 1.06 -15.86 10.72
C LYS A 45 2.54 -15.54 10.54
N GLY A 46 2.94 -15.20 9.33
CA GLY A 46 4.33 -14.93 8.98
C GLY A 46 4.75 -13.48 9.24
N THR A 47 6.00 -13.19 8.87
CA THR A 47 6.52 -11.82 8.87
C THR A 47 6.10 -11.12 7.58
N VAL A 48 5.53 -9.92 7.71
CA VAL A 48 5.14 -9.07 6.58
C VAL A 48 6.03 -7.83 6.61
N GLN A 49 6.62 -7.50 5.46
CA GLN A 49 7.34 -6.26 5.23
C GLN A 49 6.74 -5.52 4.03
N VAL A 50 6.77 -4.19 4.09
CA VAL A 50 6.25 -3.32 3.05
C VAL A 50 7.27 -2.23 2.81
N ASP A 51 7.85 -2.26 1.63
CA ASP A 51 8.91 -1.36 1.21
C ASP A 51 8.47 -0.53 0.02
N PHE A 52 8.91 0.71 0.00
CA PHE A 52 8.70 1.64 -1.10
C PHE A 52 10.03 1.87 -1.81
N ASN A 53 10.04 1.70 -3.13
CA ASN A 53 11.21 2.08 -3.91
C ASN A 53 11.56 3.55 -3.69
N ARG A 54 12.86 3.89 -3.80
CA ARG A 54 13.39 5.24 -3.56
C ARG A 54 12.63 6.38 -4.28
N HIS A 55 12.06 6.07 -5.45
CA HIS A 55 11.38 7.04 -6.30
C HIS A 55 9.89 7.17 -5.99
N PHE A 56 9.32 6.30 -5.17
CA PHE A 56 7.88 6.24 -4.93
C PHE A 56 7.34 7.57 -4.42
N LEU A 57 8.02 8.16 -3.42
CA LEU A 57 7.63 9.43 -2.82
C LEU A 57 7.63 10.59 -3.83
N GLU A 58 8.72 10.71 -4.60
CA GLU A 58 8.84 11.70 -5.67
C GLU A 58 7.72 11.52 -6.69
N ARG A 59 7.44 10.27 -7.08
CA ARG A 59 6.37 9.96 -8.03
C ARG A 59 4.97 10.26 -7.53
N ALA A 60 4.70 10.10 -6.23
CA ALA A 60 3.42 10.44 -5.61
C ALA A 60 3.14 11.95 -5.69
N ASN A 61 4.16 12.75 -5.43
CA ASN A 61 4.09 14.21 -5.39
C ASN A 61 4.35 14.87 -6.76
N HIS A 62 4.65 14.10 -7.79
CA HIS A 62 5.01 14.65 -9.09
C HIS A 62 3.80 15.32 -9.77
N PRO A 63 3.95 16.52 -10.37
CA PRO A 63 2.88 17.24 -11.09
C PRO A 63 2.22 16.47 -12.25
N ARG A 64 2.79 15.33 -12.65
CA ARG A 64 2.26 14.49 -13.75
C ARG A 64 0.95 13.80 -13.37
N ASN A 65 0.67 13.72 -12.07
CA ASN A 65 -0.58 13.18 -11.56
C ASN A 65 -1.74 14.20 -11.68
N GLY A 66 -1.46 15.44 -12.10
CA GLY A 66 -2.42 16.55 -12.10
C GLY A 66 -2.68 17.00 -10.66
N THR A 67 -3.47 16.22 -9.94
CA THR A 67 -3.65 16.35 -8.48
C THR A 67 -2.66 15.42 -7.77
N PRO A 68 -1.92 15.89 -6.75
CA PRO A 68 -1.07 15.03 -5.93
C PRO A 68 -1.80 13.77 -5.46
N VAL A 69 -1.07 12.67 -5.38
CA VAL A 69 -1.60 11.47 -4.73
C VAL A 69 -1.53 11.69 -3.23
N THR A 70 -2.65 11.53 -2.54
CA THR A 70 -2.75 11.78 -1.11
C THR A 70 -2.58 10.50 -0.29
N ARG A 71 -2.27 10.66 1.01
CA ARG A 71 -2.19 9.51 1.93
C ARG A 71 -3.53 8.79 2.02
N ILE A 72 -4.63 9.55 2.09
CA ILE A 72 -5.99 9.00 2.23
C ILE A 72 -6.34 8.14 1.02
N GLU A 73 -6.01 8.58 -0.20
CA GLU A 73 -6.26 7.76 -1.40
C GLU A 73 -5.48 6.45 -1.39
N LEU A 74 -4.20 6.47 -0.99
CA LEU A 74 -3.39 5.25 -0.89
C LEU A 74 -3.89 4.33 0.22
N GLN A 75 -4.24 4.89 1.38
CA GLN A 75 -4.83 4.16 2.50
C GLN A 75 -6.12 3.45 2.07
N ASN A 76 -7.05 4.18 1.44
CA ASN A 76 -8.30 3.62 0.95
C ASN A 76 -8.07 2.54 -0.11
N LEU A 77 -7.14 2.76 -1.05
CA LEU A 77 -6.77 1.77 -2.06
C LEU A 77 -6.25 0.49 -1.39
N PHE A 78 -5.31 0.60 -0.45
CA PHE A 78 -4.75 -0.57 0.24
C PHE A 78 -5.81 -1.31 1.06
N GLN A 79 -6.62 -0.60 1.85
CA GLN A 79 -7.71 -1.21 2.60
C GLN A 79 -8.65 -1.99 1.68
N LYS A 80 -9.17 -1.38 0.61
CA LYS A 80 -10.06 -2.05 -0.35
C LYS A 80 -9.40 -3.29 -0.96
N VAL A 81 -8.18 -3.14 -1.47
CA VAL A 81 -7.45 -4.24 -2.12
C VAL A 81 -7.23 -5.40 -1.16
N PHE A 82 -6.72 -5.16 0.04
CA PHE A 82 -6.40 -6.24 0.98
C PHE A 82 -7.66 -6.86 1.58
N ILE A 83 -8.74 -6.09 1.75
CA ILE A 83 -10.05 -6.63 2.13
C ILE A 83 -10.59 -7.58 1.04
N THR A 84 -10.48 -7.19 -0.24
CA THR A 84 -11.06 -7.93 -1.37
C THR A 84 -10.16 -9.08 -1.87
N TYR A 85 -8.85 -8.91 -1.83
CA TYR A 85 -7.90 -9.77 -2.56
C TYR A 85 -6.77 -10.35 -1.68
N SER A 86 -6.78 -10.20 -0.36
CA SER A 86 -5.70 -10.70 0.52
C SER A 86 -5.33 -12.17 0.27
N GLU A 87 -6.32 -13.07 0.22
CA GLU A 87 -6.09 -14.50 -0.08
C GLU A 87 -5.47 -14.69 -1.47
N SER A 88 -6.03 -14.00 -2.47
CA SER A 88 -5.50 -14.06 -3.85
C SER A 88 -4.05 -13.61 -3.92
N ILE A 89 -3.70 -12.52 -3.23
CA ILE A 89 -2.35 -11.93 -3.19
C ILE A 89 -1.35 -12.90 -2.57
N ILE A 90 -1.71 -13.58 -1.48
CA ILE A 90 -0.85 -14.59 -0.84
C ILE A 90 -0.58 -15.78 -1.80
N CYS A 91 -1.57 -16.14 -2.62
CA CYS A 91 -1.46 -17.26 -3.55
C CYS A 91 -0.67 -16.96 -4.84
N LEU A 92 -0.29 -15.70 -5.12
CA LEU A 92 0.38 -15.34 -6.40
C LEU A 92 1.81 -15.89 -6.53
N GLY A 93 2.43 -16.31 -5.43
CA GLY A 93 3.79 -16.85 -5.42
C GLY A 93 4.89 -15.79 -5.45
N CYS A 94 6.14 -16.25 -5.45
CA CYS A 94 7.32 -15.37 -5.44
C CYS A 94 7.47 -14.65 -6.79
N ASP A 95 7.95 -13.41 -6.73
CA ASP A 95 8.25 -12.52 -7.85
C ASP A 95 7.05 -12.15 -8.75
N ALA A 96 5.83 -12.34 -8.24
CA ALA A 96 4.62 -11.90 -8.90
C ALA A 96 4.64 -10.37 -9.07
N GLN A 97 4.52 -9.90 -10.32
CA GLN A 97 4.38 -8.49 -10.67
C GLN A 97 2.90 -8.14 -10.87
N ILE A 98 2.47 -7.08 -10.21
CA ILE A 98 1.06 -6.80 -10.01
C ILE A 98 0.85 -5.29 -10.03
N VAL A 99 -0.33 -4.85 -10.45
CA VAL A 99 -0.77 -3.46 -10.35
C VAL A 99 -2.04 -3.39 -9.53
N LEU A 100 -2.03 -2.57 -8.48
CA LEU A 100 -3.26 -2.17 -7.80
C LEU A 100 -3.85 -0.98 -8.54
N PHE A 101 -5.14 -1.00 -8.80
CA PHE A 101 -5.84 0.08 -9.50
C PHE A 101 -7.09 0.50 -8.73
N ASP A 102 -7.16 1.77 -8.34
CA ASP A 102 -8.41 2.39 -7.84
C ASP A 102 -9.13 3.05 -9.02
N SER A 103 -10.26 2.49 -9.43
CA SER A 103 -11.03 2.98 -10.56
C SER A 103 -11.66 4.36 -10.30
N ALA A 104 -11.91 4.71 -9.04
CA ALA A 104 -12.53 6.00 -8.68
C ALA A 104 -11.52 7.15 -8.77
N THR A 105 -10.29 6.94 -8.29
CA THR A 105 -9.25 7.98 -8.25
C THR A 105 -8.27 7.88 -9.42
N LEU A 106 -8.35 6.80 -10.20
CA LEU A 106 -7.47 6.45 -11.31
C LEU A 106 -6.01 6.24 -10.88
N ILE A 107 -5.79 5.87 -9.62
CA ILE A 107 -4.45 5.63 -9.06
C ILE A 107 -4.01 4.20 -9.37
N ASN A 108 -2.80 4.08 -9.89
CA ASN A 108 -2.14 2.83 -10.21
C ASN A 108 -0.89 2.68 -9.33
N VAL A 109 -0.76 1.53 -8.66
CA VAL A 109 0.38 1.19 -7.81
C VAL A 109 0.96 -0.17 -8.25
N PRO A 110 1.96 -0.16 -9.15
CA PRO A 110 2.73 -1.34 -9.47
C PRO A 110 3.58 -1.80 -8.27
N PHE A 111 3.58 -3.08 -7.97
CA PHE A 111 4.42 -3.68 -6.93
C PHE A 111 4.86 -5.10 -7.30
N VAL A 112 5.82 -5.63 -6.56
CA VAL A 112 6.26 -7.03 -6.64
C VAL A 112 6.18 -7.67 -5.26
N ILE A 113 5.87 -8.97 -5.25
CA ILE A 113 5.88 -9.80 -4.04
C ILE A 113 7.18 -10.59 -4.01
N ARG A 114 7.91 -10.55 -2.90
CA ARG A 114 8.92 -11.55 -2.58
C ARG A 114 8.42 -12.43 -1.46
N LEU A 115 8.61 -13.74 -1.62
CA LEU A 115 8.12 -14.73 -0.68
C LEU A 115 9.26 -15.70 -0.35
N ASN A 116 9.61 -15.79 0.94
CA ASN A 116 10.39 -16.88 1.48
C ASN A 116 9.45 -17.82 2.24
N ARG A 117 9.20 -19.01 1.65
CA ARG A 117 8.30 -20.01 2.25
C ARG A 117 8.90 -20.70 3.47
N GLU A 118 10.23 -20.85 3.53
CA GLU A 118 10.92 -21.50 4.64
C GLU A 118 10.86 -20.64 5.91
N GLU A 119 11.00 -19.33 5.75
CA GLU A 119 10.95 -18.36 6.85
C GLU A 119 9.54 -17.77 7.08
N ASN A 120 8.55 -18.19 6.29
CA ASN A 120 7.20 -17.62 6.29
C ASN A 120 7.23 -16.08 6.21
N TRP A 121 8.08 -15.55 5.35
CA TRP A 121 8.31 -14.11 5.18
C TRP A 121 7.79 -13.65 3.82
N ILE A 122 7.02 -12.56 3.83
CA ILE A 122 6.51 -11.91 2.63
C ILE A 122 6.88 -10.43 2.63
N GLU A 123 7.37 -9.95 1.51
CA GLU A 123 7.74 -8.56 1.28
C GLU A 123 6.99 -8.00 0.08
N PHE A 124 6.33 -6.87 0.28
CA PHE A 124 5.68 -6.09 -0.77
C PHE A 124 6.57 -4.91 -1.14
N ILE A 125 7.06 -4.87 -2.38
CA ILE A 125 7.91 -3.77 -2.86
C ILE A 125 7.12 -2.91 -3.83
N LEU A 126 6.64 -1.76 -3.36
CA LEU A 126 5.88 -0.80 -4.14
C LEU A 126 6.83 -0.02 -5.04
N LYS A 127 6.71 -0.24 -6.36
CA LYS A 127 7.70 0.23 -7.34
C LYS A 127 7.54 1.72 -7.66
N THR A 128 6.30 2.17 -7.78
CA THR A 128 5.92 3.53 -8.16
C THR A 128 4.44 3.75 -7.86
N VAL A 129 3.98 4.99 -8.02
CA VAL A 129 2.57 5.35 -8.08
C VAL A 129 2.31 6.32 -9.24
N LEU A 130 1.13 6.25 -9.85
CA LEU A 130 0.70 7.15 -10.91
C LEU A 130 -0.83 7.32 -10.95
N ARG A 131 -1.31 8.55 -11.08
CA ARG A 131 -2.72 8.82 -11.43
C ARG A 131 -2.89 8.84 -12.95
N LYS A 132 -3.48 7.79 -13.53
CA LYS A 132 -3.65 7.63 -14.98
C LYS A 132 -4.78 6.67 -15.33
N ARG A 133 -5.71 7.12 -16.19
CA ARG A 133 -6.82 6.30 -16.70
C ARG A 133 -6.35 5.13 -17.57
N ASP A 134 -5.54 5.43 -18.59
CA ASP A 134 -5.12 4.46 -19.59
C ASP A 134 -3.73 3.88 -19.26
N PHE A 135 -3.61 3.27 -18.08
CA PHE A 135 -2.38 2.62 -17.65
C PHE A 135 -2.24 1.25 -18.33
N LYS A 136 -1.37 1.15 -19.33
CA LYS A 136 -1.10 -0.09 -20.06
C LYS A 136 -0.04 -0.91 -19.33
N THR A 137 -0.37 -2.16 -18.99
CA THR A 137 0.54 -3.14 -18.40
C THR A 137 0.20 -4.54 -18.91
N SER A 138 1.20 -5.43 -18.95
CA SER A 138 1.00 -6.88 -19.11
C SER A 138 0.83 -7.59 -17.77
N ASP A 139 1.10 -6.90 -16.66
CA ASP A 139 1.00 -7.45 -15.30
C ASP A 139 -0.46 -7.65 -14.89
N ARG A 140 -0.69 -8.54 -13.92
CA ARG A 140 -2.02 -8.75 -13.35
C ARG A 140 -2.50 -7.48 -12.64
N VAL A 141 -3.73 -7.08 -12.91
CA VAL A 141 -4.34 -5.89 -12.28
C VAL A 141 -5.40 -6.32 -11.26
N PHE A 142 -5.33 -5.78 -10.05
CA PHE A 142 -6.40 -5.86 -9.06
C PHE A 142 -7.11 -4.51 -8.97
N THR A 143 -8.35 -4.48 -9.42
CA THR A 143 -9.15 -3.26 -9.48
C THR A 143 -10.12 -3.18 -8.30
N VAL A 144 -10.26 -1.99 -7.73
CA VAL A 144 -11.23 -1.63 -6.68
C VAL A 144 -11.93 -0.29 -6.97
#